data_AF-W1YHH1-F1
#
_entry.id   AF-W1YHH1-F1
#
_cell.length_a   1.000
_cell.length_b   1.000
_cell.length_c   1.000
_cell.angle_alpha   90.00
_cell.angle_beta   90.00
_cell.angle_gamma   90.00
#
_symmetry.space_group_name_H-M   'P 1'
#
loop_
_entity.id
_entity.type
_entity.pdbx_description
1 polymer ?
#
loop_
_entity_poly.entity_id
_entity_poly.type
_entity_poly.pdbx_seq_one_letter_code
_entity_poly.pdbx_strand_id
1 'polypeptide(L)'
;FAREIQRHTNYLSPRNTEQFNTEMSLSLEGIGAVLQMDDDYTVINSMVAGGPAAKSKAISVGDKIVGVGQTGKPMVDVIGWRLDDVVALIKGPKGSKVRLEILPAGKG
;
A
#
# COMPACT_ATOMS: atom_id res chain seq x y z
N PHE A 1 -12.65 -49.38 25.02
CA PHE A 1 -12.73 -47.96 25.41
C PHE A 1 -13.10 -47.14 24.20
N ALA A 2 -14.38 -46.80 24.06
CA ALA A 2 -14.91 -45.99 22.97
C ALA A 2 -15.49 -44.70 23.54
N ARG A 3 -14.93 -43.55 23.15
CA ARG A 3 -15.61 -42.25 23.12
C ARG A 3 -15.01 -41.43 21.97
N GLU A 4 -15.62 -41.56 20.80
CA GLU A 4 -15.65 -40.49 19.81
C GLU A 4 -16.32 -39.27 20.45
N ILE A 5 -15.61 -38.16 20.59
CA ILE A 5 -16.20 -36.81 20.52
C ILE A 5 -15.17 -35.90 19.86
N GLN A 6 -15.07 -35.96 18.54
CA GLN A 6 -14.81 -34.73 17.80
C GLN A 6 -16.12 -33.97 17.68
N ARG A 7 -16.18 -32.80 18.32
CA ARG A 7 -16.95 -31.64 17.87
C ARG A 7 -16.38 -30.41 18.57
N HIS A 8 -15.37 -29.81 17.94
CA HIS A 8 -15.04 -28.42 18.20
C HIS A 8 -16.14 -27.54 17.59
N THR A 9 -17.27 -27.45 18.26
CA THR A 9 -18.21 -26.34 18.03
C THR A 9 -17.89 -25.26 19.05
N ASN A 10 -16.81 -24.51 18.80
CA ASN A 10 -16.66 -23.20 19.43
C ASN A 10 -17.57 -22.24 18.65
N TYR A 11 -18.71 -21.93 19.26
CA TYR A 11 -19.63 -20.89 18.84
C TYR A 11 -18.92 -19.54 19.01
N LEU A 12 -18.30 -19.06 17.94
CA LEU A 12 -17.62 -17.76 17.91
C LEU A 12 -18.67 -16.67 18.04
N SER A 13 -18.72 -16.04 19.22
CA SER A 13 -19.50 -14.83 19.42
C SER A 13 -18.96 -13.71 18.51
N PRO A 14 -19.82 -12.90 17.85
CA PRO A 14 -19.40 -11.91 16.83
C PRO A 14 -18.46 -10.81 17.36
N ARG A 15 -18.27 -10.70 18.68
CA ARG A 15 -17.28 -9.80 19.28
C ARG A 15 -15.82 -10.23 19.05
N ASN A 16 -15.56 -11.49 18.72
CA ASN A 16 -14.20 -11.96 18.44
C ASN A 16 -13.79 -11.79 16.96
N THR A 17 -14.72 -11.49 16.05
CA THR A 17 -14.42 -11.32 14.62
C THR A 17 -13.66 -10.02 14.35
N GLU A 18 -13.92 -8.95 15.11
CA GLU A 18 -13.19 -7.68 14.98
C GLU A 18 -11.78 -7.76 15.59
N GLN A 19 -11.62 -8.51 16.68
CA GLN A 19 -10.34 -8.65 17.36
C GLN A 19 -9.37 -9.54 16.57
N PHE A 20 -9.87 -10.58 15.90
CA PHE A 20 -9.08 -11.41 14.98
C PHE A 20 -8.71 -10.69 13.67
N ASN A 21 -9.57 -9.80 13.16
CA ASN A 21 -9.23 -8.92 12.03
C ASN A 21 -8.13 -7.90 12.37
N THR A 22 -7.98 -7.56 13.65
CA THR A 22 -7.02 -6.56 14.10
C THR A 22 -5.63 -7.16 14.32
N GLU A 23 -5.51 -8.41 14.80
CA GLU A 23 -4.21 -9.11 14.94
C GLU A 23 -3.61 -9.58 13.60
N MET A 24 -4.42 -9.72 12.53
CA MET A 24 -3.91 -9.85 11.14
C MET A 24 -3.46 -8.51 10.52
N SER A 25 -3.43 -7.42 11.29
CA SER A 25 -2.82 -6.14 10.89
C SER A 25 -1.30 -6.28 10.86
N LEU A 26 -0.76 -7.01 9.88
CA LEU A 26 0.47 -6.56 9.22
C LEU A 26 0.13 -5.19 8.63
N SER A 27 0.15 -4.16 9.47
CA SER A 27 -0.10 -2.78 9.10
C SER A 27 1.03 -2.36 8.20
N LEU A 28 0.88 -2.71 6.93
CA LEU A 28 1.74 -2.26 5.85
C LEU A 28 1.48 -0.75 5.72
N GLU A 29 2.31 0.03 6.38
CA GLU A 29 2.27 1.49 6.32
C GLU A 29 2.78 1.93 4.95
N GLY A 30 1.93 2.61 4.19
CA GLY A 30 2.21 3.05 2.82
C GLY A 30 1.31 2.42 1.77
N ILE A 31 1.68 2.58 0.50
CA ILE A 31 0.87 2.17 -0.66
C ILE A 31 1.09 0.71 -1.07
N GLY A 32 2.14 0.05 -0.57
CA GLY A 32 2.48 -1.33 -0.96
C GLY A 32 3.04 -1.43 -2.38
N ALA A 33 4.01 -0.58 -2.70
CA ALA A 33 4.77 -0.62 -3.94
C ALA A 33 6.27 -0.55 -3.63
N VAL A 34 7.06 -1.20 -4.48
CA VAL A 34 8.52 -1.09 -4.50
C VAL A 34 8.86 -0.04 -5.53
N LEU A 35 9.45 1.04 -5.04
CA LEU A 35 9.89 2.16 -5.84
C LEU A 35 11.39 2.04 -6.12
N GLN A 36 11.80 2.51 -7.29
CA GLN A 36 13.19 2.57 -7.71
C GLN A 36 13.44 3.93 -8.33
N MET A 37 14.64 4.47 -8.14
CA MET A 37 15.04 5.71 -8.79
C MET A 37 15.72 5.38 -10.13
N ASP A 38 15.31 6.06 -11.19
CA ASP A 38 15.77 5.87 -12.58
C ASP A 38 15.82 7.24 -13.27
N ASP A 39 17.02 7.69 -13.68
CA ASP A 39 17.26 8.96 -14.39
C ASP A 39 16.42 10.15 -13.86
N ASP A 40 16.52 10.42 -12.55
CA ASP A 40 15.80 11.47 -11.79
C ASP A 40 14.30 11.24 -11.54
N TYR A 41 13.72 10.16 -12.03
CA TYR A 41 12.33 9.78 -11.79
C TYR A 41 12.21 8.63 -10.78
N THR A 42 11.17 8.67 -9.97
CA THR A 42 10.81 7.53 -9.11
C THR A 42 9.89 6.59 -9.86
N VAL A 43 10.40 5.46 -10.32
CA VAL A 43 9.66 4.43 -11.07
C VAL A 43 9.08 3.38 -10.12
N ILE A 44 7.89 2.88 -10.43
CA ILE A 44 7.30 1.71 -9.76
C ILE A 44 7.93 0.44 -10.35
N ASN A 45 8.85 -0.18 -9.61
CA ASN A 45 9.50 -1.43 -10.04
C ASN A 45 8.59 -2.65 -9.82
N SER A 46 7.89 -2.72 -8.69
CA SER A 46 6.91 -3.78 -8.44
C SER A 46 5.85 -3.35 -7.44
N MET A 47 4.74 -4.08 -7.38
CA MET A 47 3.66 -3.85 -6.42
C MET A 47 3.45 -5.07 -5.54
N VAL A 48 3.13 -4.82 -4.27
CA VAL A 48 2.81 -5.88 -3.31
C VAL A 48 1.39 -6.38 -3.62
N ALA A 49 1.27 -7.68 -3.87
CA ALA A 49 -0.01 -8.33 -4.12
C ALA A 49 -0.95 -8.14 -2.92
N GLY A 50 -2.14 -7.58 -3.17
CA GLY A 50 -3.12 -7.27 -2.12
C GLY A 50 -2.93 -5.92 -1.42
N GLY A 51 -1.86 -5.17 -1.76
CA GLY A 51 -1.62 -3.81 -1.26
C GLY A 51 -2.61 -2.77 -1.81
N PRO A 52 -2.74 -1.60 -1.15
CA PRO A 52 -3.61 -0.51 -1.61
C PRO A 52 -3.33 -0.05 -3.05
N ALA A 53 -2.05 0.02 -3.44
CA ALA A 53 -1.60 0.33 -4.80
C ALA A 53 -2.19 -0.63 -5.83
N ALA A 54 -1.99 -1.94 -5.62
CA ALA A 54 -2.47 -2.99 -6.51
C ALA A 54 -4.01 -3.03 -6.58
N LYS A 55 -4.71 -2.76 -5.47
CA LYS A 55 -6.18 -2.70 -5.43
C LYS A 55 -6.75 -1.50 -6.18
N SER A 56 -6.04 -0.37 -6.19
CA SER A 56 -6.50 0.85 -6.86
C SER A 56 -6.53 0.69 -8.39
N LYS A 57 -5.67 -0.16 -8.97
CA LYS A 57 -5.42 -0.29 -10.43
C LYS A 57 -5.10 1.03 -11.14
N ALA A 58 -4.87 2.12 -10.40
CA ALA A 58 -4.57 3.43 -10.95
C ALA A 58 -3.08 3.57 -11.28
N ILE A 59 -2.25 2.65 -10.78
CA ILE A 59 -0.79 2.68 -10.90
C ILE A 59 -0.35 1.31 -11.39
N SER A 60 0.61 1.29 -12.31
CA SER A 60 1.16 0.08 -12.93
C SER A 60 2.67 0.01 -12.75
N VAL A 61 3.23 -1.18 -12.96
CA VAL A 61 4.69 -1.35 -12.99
C VAL A 61 5.25 -0.61 -14.21
N GLY A 62 6.34 0.13 -13.99
CA GLY A 62 6.99 0.99 -15.00
C GLY A 62 6.56 2.46 -14.95
N ASP A 63 5.47 2.77 -14.25
CA ASP A 63 4.98 4.14 -14.11
C ASP A 63 5.96 5.02 -13.33
N LYS A 64 6.07 6.28 -13.75
CA LYS A 64 6.94 7.30 -13.12
C LYS A 64 6.13 8.20 -12.20
N ILE A 65 6.50 8.26 -10.94
CA ILE A 65 5.94 9.17 -9.95
C ILE A 65 6.67 10.51 -10.08
N VAL A 66 5.93 11.55 -10.46
CA VAL A 66 6.46 12.92 -10.61
C VAL A 66 5.99 13.86 -9.50
N GLY A 67 4.89 13.52 -8.84
CA GLY A 67 4.34 14.34 -7.75
C GLY A 67 3.70 13.51 -6.64
N VAL A 68 3.79 14.02 -5.42
CA VAL A 68 3.14 13.44 -4.23
C VAL A 68 2.34 14.51 -3.51
N GLY A 69 1.04 14.27 -3.32
CA GLY A 69 0.11 15.17 -2.65
C GLY A 69 -0.50 14.50 -1.42
N GLN A 70 -0.31 15.09 -0.25
CA GLN A 70 -0.99 14.64 0.96
C GLN A 70 -2.40 15.25 1.05
N THR A 71 -3.30 14.57 1.76
CA THR A 71 -4.67 15.10 1.97
C THR A 71 -4.62 16.47 2.65
N GLY A 72 -5.18 17.49 1.99
CA GLY A 72 -5.19 18.87 2.50
C GLY A 72 -3.93 19.68 2.24
N LYS A 73 -2.93 19.12 1.54
CA LYS A 73 -1.72 19.84 1.11
C LYS A 73 -1.67 19.98 -0.41
N PRO A 74 -0.96 21.00 -0.94
CA PRO A 74 -0.68 21.07 -2.36
C PRO A 74 0.16 19.87 -2.81
N MET A 75 0.09 19.59 -4.11
CA MET A 75 0.95 18.60 -4.76
C MET A 75 2.40 19.09 -4.66
N VAL A 76 3.31 18.20 -4.25
CA VAL A 76 4.74 18.47 -4.22
C VAL A 76 5.37 17.71 -5.37
N ASP A 77 6.08 18.43 -6.24
CA ASP A 77 6.89 17.82 -7.28
C ASP A 77 8.10 17.14 -6.64
N VAL A 78 8.32 15.88 -7.00
CA VAL A 78 9.37 15.02 -6.44
C VAL A 78 10.42 14.62 -7.49
N ILE A 79 10.45 15.29 -8.63
CA ILE A 79 11.45 15.02 -9.67
C ILE A 79 12.83 15.43 -9.15
N GLY A 80 13.81 14.52 -9.25
CA GLY A 80 15.16 14.74 -8.72
C GLY A 80 15.25 14.71 -7.19
N TRP A 81 14.17 14.37 -6.47
CA TRP A 81 14.23 14.15 -5.03
C TRP A 81 14.90 12.80 -4.73
N ARG A 82 15.48 12.70 -3.53
CA ARG A 82 16.00 11.43 -3.06
C ARG A 82 14.86 10.45 -2.86
N LEU A 83 15.07 9.20 -3.28
CA LEU A 83 14.12 8.11 -3.11
C LEU A 83 13.58 8.03 -1.67
N ASP A 84 14.45 8.20 -0.67
CA ASP A 84 14.06 8.16 0.75
C ASP A 84 13.05 9.25 1.13
N ASP A 85 13.21 10.48 0.61
CA ASP A 85 12.32 11.60 0.88
C ASP A 85 10.96 11.37 0.19
N VAL A 86 10.97 10.88 -1.04
CA VAL A 86 9.74 10.50 -1.77
C VAL A 86 9.01 9.38 -1.05
N VAL A 87 9.74 8.34 -0.62
CA VAL A 87 9.20 7.23 0.17
C VAL A 87 8.63 7.74 1.50
N ALA A 88 9.28 8.69 2.16
CA ALA A 88 8.77 9.30 3.40
C ALA A 88 7.48 10.10 3.19
N LEU A 89 7.31 10.75 2.03
CA LEU A 89 6.07 11.46 1.68
C LEU A 89 4.91 10.49 1.36
N ILE A 90 5.23 9.36 0.74
CA ILE A 90 4.27 8.31 0.36
C ILE A 90 3.89 7.43 1.55
N LYS A 91 4.84 7.16 2.45
CA LYS A 91 4.58 6.50 3.72
C LYS A 91 3.78 7.44 4.61
N GLY A 92 2.73 6.90 5.22
CA GLY A 92 1.85 7.66 6.09
C GLY A 92 1.09 6.74 7.03
N PRO A 93 0.42 7.30 8.05
CA PRO A 93 -0.34 6.52 8.99
C PRO A 93 -1.41 5.69 8.28
N LYS A 94 -1.73 4.52 8.84
CA LYS A 94 -2.75 3.61 8.31
C LYS A 94 -4.07 4.36 8.08
N GLY A 95 -4.62 4.24 6.88
CA GLY A 95 -5.86 4.92 6.49
C GLY A 95 -5.66 6.34 5.95
N SER A 96 -4.44 6.87 5.94
CA SER A 96 -4.13 8.11 5.22
C SER A 96 -4.26 7.90 3.70
N LYS A 97 -4.74 8.93 3.02
CA LYS A 97 -4.85 8.97 1.55
C LYS A 97 -3.76 9.89 1.02
N VAL A 98 -3.00 9.36 0.07
CA VAL A 98 -2.03 10.10 -0.73
C VAL A 98 -2.52 10.15 -2.16
N ARG A 99 -2.29 11.29 -2.83
CA ARG A 99 -2.48 11.48 -4.26
C ARG A 99 -1.12 11.42 -4.91
N LEU A 100 -1.01 10.65 -5.98
CA LEU A 100 0.22 10.49 -6.73
C LEU A 100 -0.02 11.05 -8.12
N GLU A 101 0.91 11.85 -8.62
CA GLU A 101 0.98 12.21 -10.03
C GLU A 101 1.85 11.19 -10.70
N ILE A 102 1.28 10.55 -11.72
CA ILE A 102 1.94 9.49 -12.44
C ILE A 102 2.03 9.85 -13.90
N LEU A 103 3.23 9.73 -14.44
CA LEU A 103 3.51 9.75 -15.86
C LEU A 103 3.58 8.29 -16.35
N PRO A 104 2.62 7.83 -17.18
CA PRO A 104 2.61 6.48 -17.69
C PRO A 104 3.85 6.19 -18.55
N ALA A 105 4.43 5.00 -18.40
CA ALA A 105 5.66 4.60 -19.09
C ALA A 105 5.57 4.50 -20.63
N GLY A 106 4.36 4.66 -21.20
CA GLY A 106 4.05 4.26 -22.58
C GLY A 106 3.46 5.35 -23.48
N LYS A 107 3.70 6.64 -23.22
CA LYS A 107 3.41 7.68 -24.22
C LYS A 107 4.70 8.10 -24.95
N GLY A 108 5.14 7.23 -25.85
CA GLY A 108 6.13 7.47 -26.89
C GLY A 108 5.65 6.82 -28.18
#